data_AF-A0A7X6X498-F1
#
_entry.id   AF-A0A7X6X498-F1
#
_cell.length_a   1.000
_cell.length_b   1.000
_cell.length_c   1.000
_cell.angle_alpha   90.00
_cell.angle_beta   90.00
_cell.angle_gamma   90.00
#
_symmetry.space_group_name_H-M   'P 1'
#
loop_
_entity.id
_entity.type
_entity.pdbx_description
1 polymer ?
#
loop_
_entity_poly.entity_id
_entity_poly.type
_entity_poly.pdbx_seq_one_letter_code
_entity_poly.pdbx_strand_id
1 'polypeptide(L)'
;MDRHIPEPWTQAQWEAITASGGNLLVSAAAGSGKTAVLVERVIHRLLETENPVDLDRFLVVTFTEAAAAEMRQRIGRALAEAL
;
A
#
# COMPACT_ATOMS: atom_id res chain seq x y z
N MET A 1 17.83 -1.15 16.61
CA MET A 1 18.04 -1.76 15.28
C MET A 1 17.53 -0.75 14.27
N ASP A 2 18.44 -0.16 13.50
CA ASP A 2 18.10 0.84 12.50
C ASP A 2 17.33 0.14 11.39
N ARG A 3 16.00 0.31 11.35
CA ARG A 3 15.20 -0.18 10.24
C ARG A 3 15.49 0.76 9.08
N HIS A 4 16.27 0.32 8.11
CA HIS A 4 16.45 1.06 6.87
C HIS A 4 15.08 1.24 6.21
N ILE A 5 14.60 2.48 6.18
CA ILE A 5 13.36 2.85 5.51
C ILE A 5 13.72 3.19 4.07
N PRO A 6 13.15 2.49 3.07
CA PRO A 6 13.42 2.83 1.69
C PRO A 6 12.87 4.22 1.37
N GLU A 7 13.69 5.06 0.73
CA GLU A 7 13.18 6.27 0.09
C GLU A 7 12.11 5.90 -0.95
N PRO A 8 11.03 6.68 -1.10
CA PRO A 8 10.79 8.01 -0.56
C PRO A 8 9.92 8.03 0.73
N TRP A 9 9.83 6.93 1.47
CA TRP A 9 8.85 6.79 2.54
C TRP A 9 9.32 7.43 3.85
N THR A 10 8.39 8.10 4.54
CA THR A 10 8.60 8.46 5.94
C THR A 10 8.44 7.23 6.83
N GLN A 11 8.97 7.28 8.05
CA GLN A 11 8.81 6.20 9.01
C GLN A 11 7.35 5.81 9.24
N ALA A 12 6.45 6.78 9.44
CA ALA A 12 5.03 6.51 9.67
C ALA A 12 4.35 5.87 8.45
N GLN A 13 4.76 6.25 7.23
CA GLN A 13 4.25 5.64 6.00
C GLN A 13 4.75 4.21 5.87
N TRP A 14 6.03 3.96 6.14
CA TRP A 14 6.62 2.62 6.08
C TRP A 14 6.02 1.67 7.12
N GLU A 15 5.76 2.15 8.32
CA GLU A 15 5.02 1.40 9.34
C GLU A 15 3.60 1.06 8.86
N ALA A 16 2.90 2.00 8.21
CA ALA A 16 1.58 1.74 7.64
C ALA A 16 1.62 0.78 6.44
N ILE A 17 2.70 0.78 5.63
CA ILE A 17 2.91 -0.15 4.52
C ILE A 17 3.15 -1.56 5.04
N THR A 18 4.04 -1.71 6.01
CA THR A 18 4.54 -3.02 6.48
C THR A 18 3.73 -3.64 7.62
N ALA A 19 2.84 -2.90 8.28
CA ALA A 19 2.04 -3.42 9.38
C ALA A 19 1.24 -4.68 8.97
N SER A 20 1.25 -5.71 9.80
CA SER A 20 0.55 -6.97 9.55
C SER A 20 0.00 -7.54 10.87
N GLY A 21 -0.77 -8.63 10.80
CA GLY A 21 -1.27 -9.33 11.99
C GLY A 21 -2.48 -8.72 12.71
N GLY A 22 -3.14 -7.70 12.14
CA GLY A 22 -4.34 -7.11 12.73
C GLY A 22 -4.96 -5.95 11.94
N ASN A 23 -5.96 -5.32 12.55
CA ASN A 23 -6.61 -4.13 12.01
C ASN A 23 -5.74 -2.89 12.21
N LEU A 24 -5.59 -2.08 11.16
CA LEU A 24 -4.83 -0.83 11.18
C LEU A 24 -5.75 0.34 10.83
N LEU A 25 -5.70 1.40 11.63
CA LEU A 25 -6.32 2.69 11.33
C LEU A 25 -5.22 3.73 11.09
N VAL A 26 -5.22 4.36 9.92
CA VAL A 26 -4.27 5.41 9.55
C VAL A 26 -5.01 6.75 9.49
N SER A 27 -4.65 7.68 10.38
CA SER A 27 -5.13 9.07 10.33
C SER A 27 -4.09 9.93 9.64
N ALA A 28 -4.48 10.68 8.60
CA ALA A 28 -3.53 11.53 7.88
C ALA A 28 -4.18 12.73 7.18
N ALA A 29 -3.47 13.86 7.21
CA ALA A 29 -3.88 15.12 6.59
C ALA A 29 -3.97 15.02 5.04
N ALA A 30 -4.65 15.96 4.40
CA ALA A 30 -4.62 16.09 2.94
C ALA A 30 -3.17 16.23 2.45
N GLY A 31 -2.84 15.63 1.29
CA GLY A 31 -1.49 15.68 0.72
C GLY A 31 -0.45 14.75 1.36
N SER A 32 -0.78 14.01 2.43
CA SER A 32 0.17 13.13 3.14
C SER A 32 0.56 11.84 2.40
N GLY A 33 0.16 11.69 1.13
CA GLY A 33 0.43 10.48 0.36
C GLY A 33 -0.43 9.25 0.72
N LYS A 34 -1.60 9.41 1.36
CA LYS A 34 -2.51 8.30 1.75
C LYS A 34 -2.71 7.24 0.66
N THR A 35 -3.02 7.70 -0.55
CA THR A 35 -3.26 6.82 -1.70
C THR A 35 -2.00 6.07 -2.11
N ALA A 36 -0.83 6.74 -2.09
CA ALA A 36 0.45 6.10 -2.41
C ALA A 36 0.80 5.01 -1.37
N VAL A 37 0.60 5.29 -0.09
CA VAL A 37 0.77 4.33 1.01
C VAL A 37 -0.13 3.10 0.83
N LEU A 38 -1.41 3.29 0.46
CA LEU A 38 -2.33 2.17 0.24
C LEU A 38 -1.93 1.32 -0.98
N VAL A 39 -1.50 1.95 -2.07
CA VAL A 39 -1.02 1.24 -3.27
C VAL A 39 0.24 0.43 -2.92
N GLU A 40 1.23 1.07 -2.31
CA GLU A 40 2.48 0.42 -1.90
C GLU A 40 2.22 -0.72 -0.92
N ARG A 41 1.29 -0.55 0.02
CA ARG A 41 0.87 -1.62 0.93
C ARG A 41 0.34 -2.85 0.20
N VAL A 42 -0.44 -2.67 -0.86
CA VAL A 42 -0.90 -3.81 -1.67
C VAL A 42 0.31 -4.47 -2.34
N ILE A 43 1.16 -3.71 -3.03
CA ILE A 43 2.35 -4.23 -3.72
C ILE A 43 3.29 -4.98 -2.76
N HIS A 44 3.59 -4.39 -1.60
CA HIS A 44 4.42 -5.02 -0.57
C HIS A 44 3.86 -6.37 -0.13
N ARG A 45 2.54 -6.50 0.04
CA ARG A 45 1.91 -7.76 0.45
C ARG A 45 1.81 -8.79 -0.68
N LEU A 46 1.73 -8.35 -1.94
CA LEU A 46 1.81 -9.23 -3.11
C LEU A 46 3.22 -9.84 -3.27
N LEU A 47 4.25 -9.02 -3.04
CA LEU A 47 5.65 -9.38 -3.31
C LEU A 47 6.42 -9.88 -2.08
N GLU A 48 5.73 -10.07 -0.96
CA GLU A 48 6.33 -10.52 0.30
C GLU A 48 6.92 -11.93 0.16
N THR A 49 8.19 -12.13 0.54
CA THR A 49 8.91 -13.40 0.31
C THR A 49 8.41 -14.55 1.19
N GLU A 50 8.05 -14.27 2.45
CA GLU A 50 7.71 -15.32 3.41
C GLU A 50 6.27 -15.81 3.27
N ASN A 51 5.33 -14.91 2.97
CA ASN A 51 3.91 -15.21 2.88
C ASN A 51 3.19 -14.24 1.94
N PRO A 52 3.38 -14.39 0.62
CA PRO A 52 2.73 -13.52 -0.35
C PRO A 52 1.22 -13.70 -0.30
N VAL A 53 0.50 -12.62 -0.55
CA VAL A 53 -0.96 -12.63 -0.66
C VAL A 53 -1.33 -12.49 -2.13
N ASP A 54 -2.19 -13.37 -2.64
CA ASP A 54 -2.68 -13.25 -4.02
C ASP A 54 -3.54 -11.99 -4.22
N LEU A 55 -3.50 -11.39 -5.41
CA LEU A 55 -4.22 -10.15 -5.71
C LEU A 55 -5.75 -10.28 -5.55
N ASP A 56 -6.30 -11.45 -5.87
CA ASP A 56 -7.73 -11.76 -5.73
C ASP A 56 -8.20 -11.91 -4.28
N ARG A 57 -7.27 -11.89 -3.31
CA ARG A 57 -7.55 -11.91 -1.86
C ARG A 57 -7.69 -10.50 -1.27
N PHE A 58 -7.49 -9.45 -2.06
CA PHE A 58 -7.66 -8.06 -1.62
C PHE A 58 -9.05 -7.52 -1.95
N LEU A 59 -9.64 -6.82 -0.98
CA LEU A 59 -10.80 -5.95 -1.18
C LEU A 59 -10.39 -4.51 -0.90
N VAL A 60 -10.39 -3.66 -1.93
CA VAL A 60 -10.12 -2.22 -1.81
C VAL A 60 -11.41 -1.46 -2.08
N VAL A 61 -11.85 -0.67 -1.10
CA VAL A 61 -13.09 0.11 -1.18
C VAL A 61 -12.75 1.61 -1.08
N THR A 62 -13.42 2.42 -1.89
CA THR A 62 -13.29 3.88 -1.87
C THR A 62 -14.68 4.52 -1.90
N PHE A 63 -14.76 5.84 -1.63
CA PHE A 63 -16.04 6.54 -1.57
C PHE A 63 -16.67 6.79 -2.95
N THR A 64 -15.88 6.80 -4.02
CA THR A 64 -16.36 7.10 -5.38
C THR A 64 -15.83 6.09 -6.40
N GLU A 65 -16.62 5.84 -7.45
CA GLU A 65 -16.19 5.00 -8.58
C GLU A 65 -14.90 5.51 -9.24
N ALA A 66 -14.74 6.84 -9.34
CA ALA A 66 -13.53 7.44 -9.89
C ALA A 66 -12.28 7.12 -9.04
N ALA A 67 -12.39 7.17 -7.71
CA ALA A 67 -11.29 6.82 -6.83
C ALA A 67 -10.96 5.32 -6.89
N ALA A 68 -11.97 4.46 -7.04
CA ALA A 68 -11.77 3.03 -7.23
C ALA A 68 -11.06 2.71 -8.55
N ALA A 69 -11.47 3.36 -9.65
CA ALA A 69 -10.83 3.24 -10.95
C ALA A 69 -9.37 3.72 -10.92
N GLU A 70 -9.11 4.85 -10.25
CA GLU A 70 -7.75 5.37 -10.06
C GLU A 70 -6.89 4.41 -9.24
N MET A 71 -7.40 3.86 -8.13
CA MET A 71 -6.69 2.86 -7.32
C MET A 71 -6.30 1.64 -8.15
N ARG A 72 -7.23 1.13 -8.97
CA ARG A 72 -6.98 -0.01 -9.87
C ARG A 72 -5.85 0.29 -10.86
N GLN A 73 -5.86 1.47 -11.48
CA GLN A 73 -4.81 1.89 -12.42
C GLN A 73 -3.45 2.02 -11.74
N ARG A 74 -3.41 2.62 -10.53
CA ARG A 74 -2.16 2.79 -9.77
C ARG A 74 -1.56 1.45 -9.34
N ILE A 75 -2.38 0.52 -8.84
CA ILE A 75 -1.91 -0.83 -8.48
C ILE A 75 -1.40 -1.56 -9.72
N GLY A 76 -2.15 -1.52 -10.84
CA GLY A 76 -1.73 -2.16 -12.08
C GLY A 76 -0.40 -1.62 -12.61
N ARG A 77 -0.18 -0.29 -12.53
CA ARG A 77 1.09 0.33 -12.91
C ARG A 77 2.24 -0.10 -12.00
N ALA A 78 2.04 -0.02 -10.68
CA ALA A 78 3.08 -0.37 -9.72
C ALA A 78 3.48 -1.85 -9.83
N LEU A 79 2.52 -2.74 -10.10
CA LEU A 79 2.82 -4.16 -10.35
C LEU A 79 3.63 -4.36 -11.63
N ALA A 80 3.34 -3.61 -12.69
CA ALA A 80 4.11 -3.67 -13.93
C ALA A 80 5.53 -3.11 -13.80
N GLU A 81 5.77 -2.19 -12.86
CA GLU A 81 7.10 -1.64 -12.56
C GLU A 81 7.93 -2.56 -11.65
N ALA A 82 7.27 -3.39 -10.84
CA ALA A 82 7.92 -4.28 -9.88
C ALA A 82 8.27 -5.67 -10.44
N LEU A 83 7.79 -6.01 -11.65
CA LEU A 83 8.07 -7.26 -12.37
C LEU A 83 9.05 -7.03 -13.52
#